data_AF-A0AA39SLU3-F1
#
_entry.id   AF-A0AA39SLU3-F1
#
_cell.length_a   1.000
_cell.length_b   1.000
_cell.length_c   1.000
_cell.angle_alpha   90.00
_cell.angle_beta   90.00
_cell.angle_gamma   90.00
#
_symmetry.space_group_name_H-M   'P 1'
#
loop_
_entity.id
_entity.type
_entity.pdbx_description
1 polymer ?
#
loop_
_entity_poly.entity_id
_entity_poly.type
_entity_poly.pdbx_seq_one_letter_code
_entity_poly.pdbx_strand_id
1 'polypeptide(L)'
;MGEVPVIVATGVLGRGVDLLGVRQVIVFDLPNSIKEYVHQIGRASRLGEEGTAIVLVNEENKNLFPELVEILKSSGAAIPRELINSRYTSASVSWARDIKRGSMDTEIFGNC
;
A
#
# COMPACT_ATOMS: atom_id res chain seq x y z
N MET A 1 -17.29 -2.74 -30.69
CA MET A 1 -17.06 -1.88 -29.51
C MET A 1 -15.82 -2.42 -28.84
N GLY A 2 -14.79 -1.58 -28.69
CA GLY A 2 -13.47 -2.04 -28.24
C GLY A 2 -13.45 -2.26 -26.74
N GLU A 3 -13.16 -3.49 -26.32
CA GLU A 3 -12.76 -3.76 -24.95
C GLU A 3 -11.40 -3.10 -24.74
N VAL A 4 -11.31 -2.13 -23.82
CA VAL A 4 -10.04 -1.51 -23.43
C VAL A 4 -9.59 -2.20 -22.15
N PRO A 5 -8.65 -3.16 -22.21
CA PRO A 5 -8.24 -3.94 -21.05
C PRO A 5 -7.31 -3.18 -20.11
N VAL A 6 -6.71 -2.07 -20.56
CA VAL A 6 -5.69 -1.32 -19.83
C VAL A 6 -5.97 0.17 -19.95
N ILE A 7 -5.96 0.86 -18.81
CA ILE A 7 -6.11 2.31 -18.72
C ILE A 7 -4.87 2.87 -18.02
N VAL A 8 -4.26 3.88 -18.63
CA VAL A 8 -3.17 4.65 -18.03
C VAL A 8 -3.69 6.05 -17.73
N ALA A 9 -3.57 6.49 -16.48
CA ALA A 9 -4.08 7.78 -16.03
C ALA A 9 -3.11 8.40 -15.01
N THR A 10 -3.07 9.73 -14.96
CA THR A 10 -2.39 10.47 -13.90
C THR A 10 -3.31 10.63 -12.70
N GLY A 11 -2.75 10.85 -11.50
CA GLY A 11 -3.51 10.89 -10.23
C GLY A 11 -4.68 11.89 -10.20
N VAL A 12 -4.69 12.87 -11.11
CA VAL A 12 -5.75 13.87 -11.25
C VAL A 12 -7.00 13.30 -11.94
N LEU A 13 -6.85 12.34 -12.86
CA LEU A 13 -7.95 11.80 -13.65
C LEU A 13 -8.88 10.85 -12.87
N GLY A 14 -8.47 10.41 -11.67
CA GLY A 14 -9.25 9.49 -10.83
C GLY A 14 -10.43 10.13 -10.09
N ARG A 15 -10.60 11.45 -10.18
CA ARG A 15 -11.72 12.20 -9.57
C ARG A 15 -12.73 12.55 -10.65
N GLY A 16 -13.71 11.67 -10.86
CA GLY A 16 -14.82 11.88 -11.80
C GLY A 16 -14.93 10.82 -12.90
N VAL A 17 -13.86 10.05 -13.14
CA VAL A 17 -13.94 8.82 -13.94
C VAL A 17 -14.13 7.65 -12.97
N ASP A 18 -15.32 7.05 -13.02
CA ASP A 18 -15.68 5.95 -12.16
C ASP A 18 -15.04 4.63 -12.64
N LEU A 19 -13.75 4.46 -12.33
CA LEU A 19 -13.00 3.22 -12.61
C LEU A 19 -13.25 2.12 -11.57
N LEU A 20 -14.38 2.15 -10.86
CA LEU A 20 -14.70 1.18 -9.83
C LEU A 20 -14.84 -0.24 -10.42
N GLY A 21 -14.10 -1.20 -9.87
CA GLY A 21 -14.18 -2.62 -10.25
C GLY A 21 -13.07 -3.11 -11.18
N VAL A 22 -11.90 -2.47 -11.18
CA VAL A 22 -10.71 -3.02 -11.82
C VAL A 22 -10.10 -4.13 -10.98
N ARG A 23 -9.62 -5.23 -11.58
CA ARG A 23 -8.99 -6.35 -10.85
C ARG A 23 -7.59 -6.03 -10.33
N GLN A 24 -6.89 -5.14 -11.04
CA GLN A 24 -5.51 -4.79 -10.74
C GLN A 24 -5.30 -3.28 -10.89
N VAL A 25 -4.60 -2.70 -9.93
CA VAL A 25 -4.13 -1.31 -9.97
C VAL A 25 -2.61 -1.31 -9.89
N ILE A 26 -1.97 -0.59 -10.80
CA ILE A 26 -0.52 -0.39 -10.79
C ILE A 26 -0.24 1.09 -10.55
N VAL A 27 0.35 1.39 -9.39
CA VAL A 27 0.81 2.74 -9.03
C VAL A 27 2.25 2.87 -9.50
N PHE A 28 2.43 3.55 -10.63
CA PHE A 28 3.75 3.73 -11.25
C PHE A 28 4.60 4.74 -10.48
N ASP A 29 4.00 5.85 -10.05
CA ASP A 29 4.64 6.87 -9.23
C ASP A 29 3.86 7.02 -7.92
N LEU A 30 4.56 6.95 -6.78
CA LEU A 30 3.92 7.12 -5.49
C LEU A 30 3.35 8.55 -5.38
N PRO A 31 2.08 8.73 -4.97
CA PRO A 31 1.51 10.06 -4.84
C PRO A 31 2.16 10.84 -3.70
N ASN A 32 1.93 12.16 -3.67
CA ASN A 32 2.53 13.07 -2.67
C ASN A 32 2.03 12.84 -1.24
N SER A 33 0.97 12.05 -1.05
CA SER A 33 0.42 11.75 0.27
C SER A 33 -0.05 10.29 0.36
N ILE A 34 0.06 9.71 1.55
CA ILE A 34 -0.39 8.34 1.77
C ILE A 34 -1.91 8.19 1.61
N LYS A 35 -2.67 9.24 1.94
CA LYS A 35 -4.13 9.27 1.77
C LYS A 35 -4.51 9.09 0.31
N GLU A 36 -3.81 9.77 -0.60
CA GLU A 36 -4.03 9.63 -2.03
C GLU A 36 -3.66 8.23 -2.54
N TYR A 37 -2.59 7.63 -2.01
CA TYR A 37 -2.23 6.24 -2.29
C TYR A 37 -3.36 5.27 -1.90
N VAL A 38 -3.91 5.39 -0.68
CA VAL A 38 -5.04 4.57 -0.22
C VAL A 38 -6.26 4.73 -1.13
N HIS A 39 -6.56 5.97 -1.57
CA HIS A 39 -7.65 6.21 -2.52
C HIS A 39 -7.43 5.58 -3.90
N GLN A 40 -6.18 5.52 -4.38
CA GLN A 40 -5.84 4.89 -5.67
C GLN A 40 -5.99 3.36 -5.61
N ILE A 41 -5.42 2.71 -4.59
CA ILE A 41 -5.51 1.25 -4.45
C ILE A 41 -6.94 0.78 -4.13
N GLY A 42 -7.76 1.64 -3.51
CA GLY A 42 -9.18 1.38 -3.26
C GLY A 42 -10.02 1.18 -4.51
N ARG A 43 -9.48 1.41 -5.72
CA ARG A 43 -10.14 1.08 -7.00
C ARG A 43 -10.13 -0.42 -7.32
N ALA A 44 -9.20 -1.18 -6.73
CA ALA A 44 -8.96 -2.59 -7.04
C ALA A 44 -9.97 -3.55 -6.38
N SER A 45 -10.76 -3.12 -5.39
CA SER A 45 -11.60 -4.03 -4.60
C SER A 45 -13.10 -3.71 -4.74
N ARG A 46 -13.91 -4.75 -4.97
CA ARG A 46 -15.38 -4.67 -4.97
C ARG A 46 -15.99 -5.99 -4.46
N LEU A 47 -17.05 -5.88 -3.65
CA LEU A 47 -18.05 -6.93 -3.39
C LEU A 47 -17.51 -8.34 -3.07
N GLY A 48 -16.41 -8.44 -2.32
CA GLY A 48 -15.84 -9.72 -1.90
C GLY A 48 -14.80 -10.32 -2.85
N GLU A 49 -14.49 -9.66 -3.96
CA GLU A 49 -13.39 -10.05 -4.85
C GLU A 49 -12.07 -9.39 -4.42
N GLU A 50 -11.00 -10.18 -4.38
CA GLU A 50 -9.66 -9.71 -4.06
C GLU A 50 -9.08 -8.87 -5.21
N GLY A 51 -8.72 -7.63 -4.88
CA GLY A 51 -8.01 -6.73 -5.78
C GLY A 51 -6.51 -6.80 -5.57
N THR A 52 -5.72 -6.79 -6.65
CA THR A 52 -4.26 -6.67 -6.53
C THR A 52 -3.81 -5.24 -6.76
N ALA A 53 -3.06 -4.67 -5.81
CA ALA A 53 -2.36 -3.41 -5.99
C ALA A 53 -0.85 -3.65 -6.06
N ILE A 54 -0.21 -3.13 -7.10
CA ILE A 54 1.25 -3.13 -7.26
C ILE A 54 1.70 -1.69 -7.21
N VAL A 55 2.70 -1.39 -6.39
CA VAL A 55 3.26 -0.05 -6.25
C VAL A 55 4.75 -0.09 -6.52
N LEU A 56 5.22 0.83 -7.36
CA LEU A 56 6.63 1.07 -7.59
C LEU A 56 7.09 2.20 -6.68
N VAL A 57 8.21 2.00 -5.99
CA VAL A 57 8.78 2.98 -5.06
C VAL A 57 10.25 3.20 -5.37
N ASN A 58 10.70 4.44 -5.24
CA ASN A 58 12.09 4.82 -5.42
C ASN A 58 12.58 5.68 -4.24
N GLU A 59 13.86 6.07 -4.25
CA GLU A 59 14.44 6.91 -3.19
C GLU A 59 13.86 8.32 -3.09
N GLU A 60 13.23 8.84 -4.15
CA GLU A 60 12.57 10.15 -4.14
C GLU A 60 11.33 10.13 -3.24
N ASN A 61 10.68 8.97 -3.09
CA ASN A 61 9.51 8.77 -2.25
C ASN A 61 9.83 8.48 -0.77
N LYS A 62 11.11 8.59 -0.38
CA LYS A 62 11.60 8.27 0.98
C LYS A 62 10.80 8.84 2.15
N ASN A 63 10.20 10.02 1.96
CA ASN A 63 9.44 10.71 3.00
C ASN A 63 8.17 9.95 3.40
N LEU A 64 7.63 9.12 2.50
CA LEU A 64 6.38 8.37 2.70
C LEU A 64 6.62 6.94 3.18
N PHE A 65 7.88 6.48 3.24
CA PHE A 65 8.20 5.10 3.62
C PHE A 65 7.75 4.71 5.03
N PRO A 66 7.88 5.56 6.08
CA PRO A 66 7.38 5.23 7.40
C PRO A 66 5.87 4.93 7.42
N GLU A 67 5.07 5.81 6.81
CA GLU A 67 3.61 5.69 6.71
C GLU A 67 3.20 4.51 5.82
N LEU A 68 3.90 4.31 4.71
CA LEU A 68 3.65 3.20 3.80
C LEU A 68 3.86 1.85 4.50
N VAL A 69 4.94 1.71 5.27
CA VAL A 69 5.21 0.49 6.05
C VAL A 69 4.14 0.25 7.10
N GLU A 70 3.67 1.29 7.77
CA GLU A 70 2.60 1.18 8.78
C GLU A 70 1.28 0.69 8.15
N ILE A 71 0.92 1.21 6.98
CA ILE A 71 -0.28 0.76 6.25
C ILE A 71 -0.13 -0.68 5.80
N LEU A 72 1.01 -1.06 5.20
CA LEU A 72 1.24 -2.42 4.75
C LEU A 72 1.21 -3.43 5.91
N LYS A 73 1.71 -3.04 7.09
CA LYS A 73 1.61 -3.86 8.32
C LYS A 73 0.17 -4.03 8.76
N SER A 74 -0.59 -2.93 8.80
CA SER A 74 -1.98 -2.93 9.24
C SER A 74 -2.89 -3.71 8.28
N SER A 75 -2.57 -3.75 6.99
CA SER A 75 -3.31 -4.52 5.98
C SER A 75 -2.85 -5.97 5.85
N GLY A 76 -1.81 -6.41 6.55
CA GLY A 76 -1.22 -7.74 6.42
C GLY A 76 -0.54 -7.99 5.06
N ALA A 77 -0.27 -6.94 4.28
CA ALA A 77 0.38 -7.04 2.99
C ALA A 77 1.86 -7.45 3.12
N ALA A 78 2.38 -8.15 2.12
CA ALA A 78 3.79 -8.48 2.07
C ALA A 78 4.65 -7.21 1.97
N ILE A 79 5.61 -7.06 2.87
CA ILE A 79 6.50 -5.90 2.92
C ILE A 79 7.88 -6.31 2.42
N PRO A 80 8.40 -5.70 1.35
CA PRO A 80 9.76 -5.95 0.87
C PRO A 80 10.80 -5.68 1.96
N ARG A 81 11.79 -6.55 2.08
CA ARG A 81 12.87 -6.40 3.08
C ARG A 81 13.68 -5.13 2.82
N GLU A 82 13.81 -4.75 1.55
CA GLU A 82 14.45 -3.54 1.06
C GLU A 82 13.76 -2.29 1.63
N LEU A 83 12.43 -2.32 1.74
CA LEU A 83 11.65 -1.22 2.30
C LEU A 83 11.79 -1.17 3.83
N ILE A 84 11.78 -2.32 4.52
CA ILE A 84 11.95 -2.39 5.98
C ILE A 84 13.35 -1.94 6.40
N ASN A 85 14.38 -2.42 5.70
CA ASN A 85 15.78 -2.13 6.00
C ASN A 85 16.25 -0.79 5.42
N SER A 86 15.35 -0.04 4.76
CA SER A 86 15.71 1.24 4.19
C SER A 86 16.11 2.23 5.30
N ARG A 87 17.14 3.05 5.02
CA ARG A 87 17.58 4.14 5.91
C ARG A 87 16.48 5.17 6.19
N TYR A 88 15.44 5.19 5.37
CA TYR A 88 14.33 6.14 5.43
C TYR A 88 13.16 5.63 6.29
N THR A 89 13.14 4.34 6.62
CA THR A 89 12.12 3.69 7.48
C THR A 89 12.49 3.76 8.98
N SER A 90 13.67 4.31 9.29
CA SER A 90 14.35 4.23 10.59
C SER A 90 13.58 4.74 11.82
N ALA A 91 12.53 5.54 11.64
CA ALA A 91 11.68 6.01 12.74
C ALA A 91 10.70 4.93 13.25
N SER A 92 10.28 4.01 12.38
CA SER A 92 9.27 2.98 12.69
C SER A 92 9.91 1.64 13.11
N VAL A 93 11.24 1.54 13.19
CA VAL A 93 11.97 0.29 13.52
C VAL A 93 12.34 0.21 15.01
N SER A 94 12.11 1.28 15.80
CA SER A 94 12.39 1.28 17.25
C SER A 94 11.62 0.16 17.98
N TRP A 95 10.38 -0.16 17.58
CA TRP A 95 9.62 -1.28 18.16
C TRP A 95 10.07 -2.67 17.71
N ALA A 96 10.67 -2.79 16.52
CA ALA A 96 11.14 -4.09 16.01
C ALA A 96 12.35 -4.60 16.82
N ARG A 97 13.09 -3.71 17.50
CA ARG A 97 14.12 -4.09 18.47
C ARG A 97 13.52 -4.54 19.82
N ASP A 98 12.38 -4.00 20.23
CA ASP A 98 11.75 -4.30 21.51
C ASP A 98 11.04 -5.66 21.56
N ILE A 99 10.52 -6.16 20.43
CA ILE A 99 9.91 -7.51 20.35
C ILE A 99 10.91 -8.63 20.70
N LYS A 100 12.21 -8.41 20.51
CA LYS A 100 13.22 -9.43 20.83
C LYS A 100 13.48 -9.57 22.34
N ARG A 101 12.85 -8.75 23.20
CA ARG A 101 13.14 -8.67 24.64
C ARG A 101 11.97 -9.00 25.58
N GLY A 102 10.78 -9.31 25.06
CA GLY A 102 9.59 -9.59 25.88
C GLY A 102 8.82 -10.81 25.40
N SER A 103 8.61 -11.77 26.31
CA SER A 103 7.80 -12.97 26.17
C SER A 103 6.29 -12.65 26.23
N MET A 104 5.48 -13.34 25.39
CA MET A 104 3.99 -13.50 25.43
C MET A 104 3.14 -12.21 25.25
N ASP A 105 2.04 -12.13 24.50
CA ASP A 105 1.05 -13.11 24.03
C ASP A 105 0.55 -12.75 22.61
N THR A 106 0.52 -13.73 21.70
CA THR A 106 -0.21 -13.64 20.43
C THR A 106 -1.69 -13.93 20.66
N GLU A 107 -2.50 -12.88 20.82
CA GLU A 107 -3.94 -12.98 20.55
C GLU A 107 -4.22 -12.51 19.12
N ILE A 108 -4.44 -13.50 18.25
CA ILE A 108 -5.00 -13.34 16.91
C ILE A 108 -6.51 -13.13 17.09
N PHE A 109 -6.98 -11.91 16.87
CA PHE A 109 -8.38 -11.59 16.54
C PHE A 109 -8.34 -10.38 15.60
N GLY A 110 -9.00 -10.34 14.45
CA GLY A 110 -9.92 -11.28 13.83
C GLY A 110 -10.33 -10.72 12.47
N ASN A 111 -10.96 -11.59 11.68
CA ASN A 111 -11.76 -11.24 10.52
C ASN A 111 -12.64 -10.00 10.76
N CYS A 112 -12.64 -9.11 9.78
CA CYS A 112 -13.85 -8.68 9.06
C CYS A 112 -13.40 -7.99 7.76
#